data_AF-A0A809WX16-F1
#
_entry.id   AF-A0A809WX16-F1
#
_cell.length_a   1.000
_cell.length_b   1.000
_cell.length_c   1.000
_cell.angle_alpha   90.00
_cell.angle_beta   90.00
_cell.angle_gamma   90.00
#
_symmetry.space_group_name_H-M   'P 1'
#
loop_
_entity.id
_entity.type
_entity.pdbx_description
1 polymer ?
#
loop_
_entity_poly.entity_id
_entity_poly.type
_entity_poly.pdbx_seq_one_letter_code
_entity_poly.pdbx_strand_id
1 'polypeptide(L)'
;MLVMATLPVIDWNDCLVRDLHASPKAPPCCYAAVVMIDPFACWEDLGDLLQDAKMTGVTNFPPACMIERTSAGVPLDRGQELELRRMEWFARRGFKVLFIAADEAKMTAAEQRLGSQLDGAVYLRPEALALPIGSDIGLVSLGSHGSSSVPRFSLEQAATAKQPLRRA
;
A
#
# COMPACT_ATOMS: atom_id res chain seq x y z
N MET A 1 11.37 -1.82 -23.78
CA MET A 1 11.63 -3.11 -23.10
C MET A 1 11.29 -2.90 -21.63
N LEU A 2 10.31 -3.65 -21.11
CA LEU A 2 9.95 -3.61 -19.68
C LEU A 2 11.11 -4.29 -18.92
N VAL A 3 11.77 -3.57 -18.02
CA VAL A 3 12.69 -4.21 -17.07
C VAL A 3 11.87 -4.33 -15.81
N MET A 4 11.32 -5.51 -15.55
CA MET A 4 10.95 -5.83 -14.18
C MET A 4 12.23 -5.69 -13.37
N ALA A 5 12.29 -4.67 -12.51
CA ALA A 5 13.27 -4.66 -11.45
C ALA A 5 13.05 -5.99 -10.71
N THR A 6 14.01 -6.91 -10.83
CA THR A 6 13.96 -8.18 -10.13
C THR A 6 13.97 -7.87 -8.63
N LEU A 7 12.79 -7.85 -8.01
CA LEU A 7 12.59 -7.63 -6.58
C LEU A 7 11.31 -8.37 -6.13
N PRO A 8 11.40 -9.37 -5.23
CA PRO A 8 12.55 -10.21 -4.85
C PRO A 8 12.30 -11.71 -5.11
N VAL A 9 13.27 -12.53 -4.71
CA VAL A 9 13.30 -14.01 -4.57
C VAL A 9 12.12 -14.58 -3.74
N ILE A 10 11.20 -13.75 -3.25
CA ILE A 10 10.18 -14.05 -2.25
C ILE A 10 8.83 -13.59 -2.79
N ASP A 11 7.86 -14.49 -2.79
CA ASP A 11 6.46 -14.19 -3.04
C ASP A 11 5.83 -13.59 -1.77
N TRP A 12 5.53 -12.29 -1.82
CA TRP A 12 5.03 -11.53 -0.67
C TRP A 12 3.61 -11.95 -0.28
N ASN A 13 2.78 -12.29 -1.27
CA ASN A 13 1.41 -12.71 -1.01
C ASN A 13 1.41 -14.14 -0.44
N ASP A 14 2.30 -15.03 -0.91
CA ASP A 14 2.49 -16.36 -0.29
C ASP A 14 2.99 -16.24 1.16
N CYS A 15 3.93 -15.34 1.44
CA CYS A 15 4.37 -15.07 2.82
C CYS A 15 3.19 -14.65 3.71
N LEU A 16 2.34 -13.73 3.24
CA LEU A 16 1.14 -13.32 3.96
C LEU A 16 0.19 -14.51 4.19
N VAL A 17 -0.08 -15.33 3.18
CA VAL A 17 -0.93 -16.52 3.30
C VAL A 17 -0.38 -17.51 4.33
N ARG A 18 0.93 -17.76 4.31
CA ARG A 18 1.60 -18.62 5.29
C ARG A 18 1.49 -18.08 6.71
N ASP A 19 1.64 -16.79 6.89
CA ASP A 19 1.50 -16.14 8.20
C ASP A 19 0.06 -16.19 8.72
N LEU A 20 -0.93 -16.01 7.83
CA LEU A 20 -2.35 -16.17 8.18
C LEU A 20 -2.68 -17.61 8.58
N HIS A 21 -2.07 -18.60 7.94
CA HIS A 21 -2.23 -20.00 8.34
C HIS A 21 -1.56 -20.31 9.68
N ALA A 22 -0.39 -19.73 9.95
CA ALA A 22 0.33 -19.92 11.21
C ALA A 22 -0.34 -19.18 12.39
N SER A 23 -0.93 -18.01 12.12
CA SER A 23 -1.60 -17.16 13.10
C SER A 23 -2.97 -16.71 12.56
N PRO A 24 -4.03 -17.52 12.75
CA PRO A 24 -5.32 -17.35 12.07
C PRO A 24 -6.17 -16.20 12.61
N LYS A 25 -5.68 -15.42 13.58
CA LYS A 25 -6.36 -14.24 14.10
C LYS A 25 -5.35 -13.12 14.16
N ALA A 26 -5.47 -12.15 13.26
CA ALA A 26 -4.62 -10.99 13.38
C ALA A 26 -5.23 -9.93 14.32
N PRO A 27 -4.41 -8.98 14.78
CA PRO A 27 -4.82 -8.02 15.80
C PRO A 27 -6.01 -7.14 15.37
N PRO A 28 -6.70 -6.51 16.33
CA PRO A 28 -7.69 -5.47 16.01
C PRO A 28 -7.06 -4.36 15.15
N CYS A 29 -7.83 -3.82 14.21
CA CYS A 29 -7.40 -2.73 13.32
C CYS A 29 -6.17 -3.08 12.46
N CYS A 30 -5.99 -4.35 12.10
CA CYS A 30 -4.88 -4.82 11.27
C CYS A 30 -5.24 -4.76 9.77
N TYR A 31 -4.28 -4.25 8.99
CA TYR A 31 -4.34 -4.15 7.53
C TYR A 31 -3.33 -5.10 6.91
N ALA A 32 -3.77 -5.93 5.95
CA ALA A 32 -2.88 -6.81 5.22
C ALA A 32 -2.14 -6.06 4.12
N ALA A 33 -0.81 -6.17 4.12
CA ALA A 33 0.05 -5.69 3.03
C ALA A 33 -0.01 -6.68 1.86
N VAL A 34 -0.56 -6.24 0.72
CA VAL A 34 -0.79 -7.09 -0.44
C VAL A 34 -0.13 -6.47 -1.67
N VAL A 35 0.59 -7.31 -2.42
CA VAL A 35 1.09 -6.95 -3.75
C VAL A 35 -0.07 -7.03 -4.73
N MET A 36 -0.77 -5.91 -4.93
CA MET A 36 -2.04 -5.86 -5.67
C MET A 36 -1.93 -6.16 -7.17
N ILE A 37 -0.72 -6.12 -7.72
CA ILE A 37 -0.44 -6.37 -9.14
C ILE A 37 0.12 -7.78 -9.40
N ASP A 38 0.12 -8.65 -8.39
CA ASP A 38 0.61 -10.02 -8.53
C ASP A 38 -0.25 -10.81 -9.54
N PRO A 39 0.32 -11.24 -10.68
CA PRO A 39 -0.45 -11.96 -11.69
C PRO A 39 -0.75 -13.42 -11.30
N PHE A 40 -0.13 -13.94 -10.24
CA PHE A 40 -0.24 -15.33 -9.81
C PHE A 40 -1.10 -15.53 -8.56
N ALA A 41 -1.44 -14.44 -7.87
CA ALA A 41 -2.32 -14.49 -6.70
C ALA A 41 -3.70 -15.06 -7.04
N CYS A 42 -4.14 -16.02 -6.23
CA CYS A 42 -5.54 -16.44 -6.20
C CYS A 42 -6.31 -15.50 -5.27
N TRP A 43 -7.02 -14.53 -5.86
CA TRP A 43 -7.56 -13.39 -5.13
C TRP A 43 -8.75 -13.75 -4.25
N GLU A 44 -9.61 -14.63 -4.76
CA GLU A 44 -10.74 -15.19 -4.05
C GLU A 44 -10.28 -15.86 -2.75
N ASP A 45 -9.34 -16.80 -2.85
CA ASP A 45 -8.75 -17.52 -1.73
C ASP A 45 -8.08 -16.57 -0.73
N LEU A 46 -7.28 -15.62 -1.21
CA LEU A 46 -6.64 -14.61 -0.36
C LEU A 46 -7.71 -13.78 0.40
N GLY A 47 -8.76 -13.35 -0.28
CA GLY A 47 -9.82 -12.59 0.35
C GLY A 47 -10.62 -13.41 1.37
N ASP A 48 -10.84 -14.70 1.13
CA ASP A 48 -11.48 -15.61 2.09
C ASP A 48 -10.63 -15.76 3.35
N LEU A 49 -9.32 -16.02 3.18
CA LEU A 49 -8.37 -16.11 4.29
C LEU A 49 -8.32 -14.83 5.13
N LEU A 50 -8.35 -13.67 4.49
CA LEU A 50 -8.37 -12.38 5.18
C LEU A 50 -9.66 -12.15 5.96
N GLN A 51 -10.82 -12.61 5.44
CA GLN A 51 -12.10 -12.55 6.16
C GLN A 51 -12.09 -13.47 7.37
N ASP A 52 -11.61 -14.71 7.21
CA ASP A 52 -11.47 -15.68 8.30
C ASP A 52 -10.54 -15.18 9.41
N ALA A 53 -9.45 -14.51 9.03
CA ALA A 53 -8.52 -13.87 9.95
C ALA A 53 -9.06 -12.60 10.62
N LYS A 54 -10.25 -12.14 10.21
CA LYS A 54 -10.92 -10.92 10.68
C LYS A 54 -10.13 -9.64 10.41
N MET A 55 -9.49 -9.56 9.24
CA MET A 55 -8.75 -8.36 8.84
C MET A 55 -9.65 -7.15 8.66
N THR A 56 -9.15 -6.00 9.13
CA THR A 56 -9.86 -4.72 9.02
C THR A 56 -9.82 -4.23 7.58
N GLY A 57 -8.69 -4.42 6.92
CA GLY A 57 -8.51 -3.94 5.56
C GLY A 57 -7.27 -4.45 4.87
N VAL A 58 -7.01 -3.87 3.71
CA VAL A 58 -5.84 -4.15 2.88
C VAL A 58 -5.09 -2.87 2.53
N THR A 59 -3.81 -3.02 2.21
CA THR A 59 -2.94 -1.95 1.73
C THR A 59 -2.10 -2.41 0.56
N ASN A 60 -1.86 -1.54 -0.44
CA ASN A 60 -1.03 -1.85 -1.61
C ASN A 60 0.44 -1.71 -1.26
N PHE A 61 1.05 -2.78 -0.75
CA PHE A 61 2.46 -2.74 -0.40
C PHE A 61 3.24 -3.93 -0.97
N PRO A 62 4.41 -3.66 -1.59
CA PRO A 62 4.84 -2.34 -2.08
C PRO A 62 3.88 -1.77 -3.17
N PRO A 63 3.74 -0.44 -3.27
CA PRO A 63 2.89 0.16 -4.29
C PRO A 63 3.50 -0.01 -5.68
N ALA A 64 2.68 -0.26 -6.70
CA ALA A 64 3.08 -0.55 -8.07
C ALA A 64 3.96 0.54 -8.67
N CYS A 65 3.68 1.81 -8.33
CA CYS A 65 4.50 2.94 -8.77
C CYS A 65 5.97 2.88 -8.31
N MET A 66 6.29 2.05 -7.31
CA MET A 66 7.66 1.83 -6.86
C MET A 66 8.33 0.59 -7.46
N ILE A 67 7.55 -0.43 -7.82
CA ILE A 67 8.06 -1.73 -8.31
C ILE A 67 7.96 -1.88 -9.84
N GLU A 68 6.93 -1.33 -10.48
CA GLU A 68 6.82 -1.29 -11.94
C GLU A 68 7.54 -0.06 -12.48
N ARG A 69 8.74 -0.30 -13.02
CA ARG A 69 9.56 0.73 -13.63
C ARG A 69 9.95 0.35 -15.06
N THR A 70 10.13 1.36 -15.90
CA THR A 70 10.80 1.20 -17.19
C THR A 70 12.27 0.81 -16.98
N SER A 71 12.95 0.38 -18.06
CA SER A 71 14.41 0.19 -18.05
C SER A 71 15.19 1.44 -17.64
N ALA A 72 14.59 2.63 -17.77
CA ALA A 72 15.15 3.90 -17.34
C ALA A 72 14.79 4.27 -15.88
N GLY A 73 14.14 3.38 -15.13
CA GLY A 73 13.75 3.61 -13.74
C GLY A 73 12.50 4.49 -13.54
N VAL A 74 11.83 4.87 -14.63
CA VAL A 74 10.61 5.70 -14.60
C VAL A 74 9.40 4.83 -14.21
N PRO A 75 8.58 5.24 -13.23
CA PRO A 75 7.34 4.52 -12.87
C PRO A 75 6.42 4.31 -14.06
N LEU A 76 5.72 3.18 -14.09
CA LEU A 76 4.68 2.90 -15.08
C LEU A 76 3.30 3.09 -14.46
N ASP A 77 2.43 3.82 -15.16
CA ASP A 77 1.08 4.11 -14.67
C ASP A 77 0.11 2.91 -14.76
N ARG A 78 0.44 1.87 -15.53
CA ARG A 78 -0.44 0.70 -15.71
C ARG A 78 -0.65 -0.06 -14.40
N GLY A 79 0.38 -0.19 -13.57
CA GLY A 79 0.29 -0.84 -12.28
C GLY A 79 -0.72 -0.17 -11.37
N GLN A 80 -0.75 1.16 -11.33
CA GLN A 80 -1.68 1.90 -10.46
C GLN A 80 -3.15 1.61 -10.78
N GLU A 81 -3.51 1.50 -12.06
CA GLU A 81 -4.90 1.16 -12.43
C GLU A 81 -5.28 -0.25 -11.93
N LEU A 82 -4.36 -1.21 -12.02
CA LEU A 82 -4.58 -2.56 -11.49
C LEU A 82 -4.70 -2.55 -9.97
N GLU A 83 -3.86 -1.80 -9.26
CA GLU A 83 -3.94 -1.64 -7.81
C GLU A 83 -5.29 -1.09 -7.37
N LEU A 84 -5.74 -0.01 -8.01
CA LEU A 84 -7.00 0.63 -7.65
C LEU A 84 -8.20 -0.29 -7.92
N ARG A 85 -8.22 -1.00 -9.06
CA ARG A 85 -9.26 -2.01 -9.33
C ARG A 85 -9.27 -3.13 -8.29
N ARG A 86 -8.09 -3.57 -7.87
CA ARG A 86 -7.95 -4.63 -6.87
C ARG A 86 -8.45 -4.16 -5.51
N MET A 87 -8.10 -2.93 -5.13
CA MET A 87 -8.58 -2.31 -3.90
C MET A 87 -10.10 -2.11 -3.90
N GLU A 88 -10.69 -1.68 -5.02
CA GLU A 88 -12.15 -1.62 -5.18
C GLU A 88 -12.80 -3.00 -4.98
N TRP A 89 -12.17 -4.06 -5.50
CA TRP A 89 -12.66 -5.42 -5.31
C TRP A 89 -12.63 -5.84 -3.84
N PHE A 90 -11.54 -5.58 -3.12
CA PHE A 90 -11.47 -5.83 -1.67
C PHE A 90 -12.49 -4.98 -0.90
N ALA A 91 -12.66 -3.70 -1.26
CA ALA A 91 -13.63 -2.83 -0.62
C ALA A 91 -15.08 -3.30 -0.79
N ARG A 92 -15.43 -3.84 -1.97
CA ARG A 92 -16.74 -4.48 -2.22
C ARG A 92 -16.95 -5.73 -1.37
N ARG A 93 -15.88 -6.38 -0.92
CA ARG A 93 -15.92 -7.51 0.03
C ARG A 93 -15.98 -7.07 1.51
N GLY A 94 -16.08 -5.76 1.77
CA GLY A 94 -16.25 -5.20 3.12
C GLY A 94 -14.95 -4.78 3.80
N PHE A 95 -13.80 -4.89 3.12
CA PHE A 95 -12.52 -4.44 3.66
C PHE A 95 -12.39 -2.92 3.60
N LYS A 96 -11.73 -2.33 4.59
CA LYS A 96 -11.21 -0.97 4.49
C LYS A 96 -9.96 -0.94 3.60
N VAL A 97 -9.69 0.20 3.00
CA VAL A 97 -8.50 0.38 2.15
C VAL A 97 -7.59 1.45 2.73
N LEU A 98 -6.31 1.10 2.90
CA LEU A 98 -5.24 2.05 3.15
C LEU A 98 -4.41 2.16 1.86
N PHE A 99 -4.25 3.37 1.32
CA PHE A 99 -3.54 3.55 0.04
C PHE A 99 -2.13 4.09 0.24
N ILE A 100 -1.13 3.40 -0.30
CA ILE A 100 0.28 3.81 -0.26
C ILE A 100 0.68 4.35 -1.63
N ALA A 101 1.34 5.52 -1.63
CA ALA A 101 1.86 6.10 -2.86
C ALA A 101 3.15 6.90 -2.64
N ALA A 102 3.90 7.05 -3.73
CA ALA A 102 5.12 7.84 -3.78
C ALA A 102 4.91 9.32 -4.11
N ASP A 103 3.69 9.72 -4.44
CA ASP A 103 3.37 11.10 -4.80
C ASP A 103 1.93 11.47 -4.43
N GLU A 104 1.68 12.76 -4.23
CA GLU A 104 0.38 13.28 -3.79
C GLU A 104 -0.70 13.19 -4.87
N ALA A 105 -0.33 13.21 -6.15
CA ALA A 105 -1.29 13.12 -7.25
C ALA A 105 -1.96 11.74 -7.26
N LYS A 106 -1.20 10.68 -7.02
CA LYS A 106 -1.72 9.32 -6.87
C LYS A 106 -2.61 9.17 -5.64
N MET A 107 -2.24 9.76 -4.51
CA MET A 107 -3.11 9.76 -3.32
C MET A 107 -4.45 10.47 -3.59
N THR A 108 -4.40 11.61 -4.28
CA THR A 108 -5.61 12.37 -4.65
C THR A 108 -6.49 11.58 -5.62
N ALA A 109 -5.88 10.88 -6.60
CA ALA A 109 -6.61 10.01 -7.51
C ALA A 109 -7.29 8.83 -6.79
N ALA A 110 -6.60 8.23 -5.81
CA ALA A 110 -7.17 7.16 -4.99
C ALA A 110 -8.34 7.67 -4.13
N GLU A 111 -8.20 8.85 -3.53
CA GLU A 111 -9.27 9.50 -2.75
C GLU A 111 -10.53 9.75 -3.59
N GLN A 112 -10.37 10.29 -4.80
CA GLN A 112 -11.49 10.53 -5.72
C GLN A 112 -12.18 9.23 -6.14
N ARG A 113 -11.43 8.14 -6.29
CA ARG A 113 -11.93 6.87 -6.80
C ARG A 113 -12.58 6.00 -5.73
N LEU A 114 -11.90 5.84 -4.59
CA LEU A 114 -12.33 4.95 -3.50
C LEU A 114 -13.30 5.66 -2.55
N GLY A 115 -13.23 7.00 -2.45
CA GLY A 115 -14.13 7.80 -1.62
C GLY A 115 -14.23 7.26 -0.19
N SER A 116 -15.46 6.96 0.26
CA SER A 116 -15.74 6.45 1.61
C SER A 116 -15.09 5.09 1.96
N GLN A 117 -14.57 4.37 0.96
CA GLN A 117 -13.87 3.10 1.17
C GLN A 117 -12.40 3.30 1.56
N LEU A 118 -11.85 4.49 1.31
CA LEU A 118 -10.49 4.85 1.68
C LEU A 118 -10.46 5.30 3.15
N ASP A 119 -9.77 4.52 3.98
CA ASP A 119 -9.62 4.78 5.42
C ASP A 119 -8.43 5.70 5.71
N GLY A 120 -7.45 5.74 4.80
CA GLY A 120 -6.27 6.59 4.92
C GLY A 120 -5.36 6.50 3.71
N ALA A 121 -4.38 7.39 3.65
CA ALA A 121 -3.28 7.30 2.69
C ALA A 121 -1.92 7.41 3.38
N VAL A 122 -0.93 6.64 2.92
CA VAL A 122 0.45 6.68 3.41
C VAL A 122 1.34 7.17 2.27
N TYR A 123 1.95 8.33 2.47
CA TYR A 123 3.03 8.80 1.63
C TYR A 123 4.31 8.04 1.99
N LEU A 124 4.88 7.38 0.99
CA LEU A 124 6.11 6.63 1.12
C LEU A 124 7.09 7.14 0.06
N ARG A 125 8.27 7.62 0.46
CA ARG A 125 9.30 7.96 -0.54
C ARG A 125 9.95 6.69 -1.08
N PRO A 126 10.38 6.63 -2.35
CA PRO A 126 11.06 5.45 -2.90
C PRO A 126 12.26 4.97 -2.07
N GLU A 127 13.00 5.90 -1.46
CA GLU A 127 14.16 5.58 -0.61
C GLU A 127 13.77 4.82 0.66
N ALA A 128 12.50 4.88 1.07
CA ALA A 128 12.02 4.14 2.22
C ALA A 128 12.07 2.62 2.02
N LEU A 129 12.02 2.13 0.77
CA LEU A 129 12.16 0.70 0.47
C LEU A 129 13.58 0.17 0.76
N ALA A 130 14.57 1.06 0.89
CA ALA A 130 15.93 0.70 1.28
C ALA A 130 16.13 0.66 2.80
N LEU A 131 15.13 1.08 3.59
CA LEU A 131 15.22 1.04 5.04
C LEU A 131 15.13 -0.41 5.52
N PRO A 132 15.95 -0.81 6.52
CA PRO A 132 15.81 -2.12 7.15
C PRO A 132 14.41 -2.27 7.75
N ILE A 133 13.77 -3.42 7.51
CA ILE A 133 12.50 -3.77 8.15
C ILE A 133 12.81 -4.07 9.62
N GLY A 134 12.44 -3.16 10.51
CA GLY A 134 12.47 -3.37 11.96
C GLY A 134 11.22 -4.12 12.45
N SER A 135 11.16 -4.42 13.76
CA SER A 135 9.95 -4.98 14.37
C SER A 135 8.77 -4.01 14.29
N ASP A 136 9.06 -2.70 14.35
CA ASP A 136 8.07 -1.65 14.39
C ASP A 136 8.51 -0.47 13.50
N ILE A 137 7.59 0.01 12.68
CA ILE A 137 7.77 1.21 11.85
C ILE A 137 6.67 2.19 12.20
N GLY A 138 7.04 3.30 12.84
CA GLY A 138 6.13 4.37 13.20
C GLY A 138 5.63 5.16 12.00
N LEU A 139 4.34 5.53 12.02
CA LEU A 139 3.74 6.48 11.10
C LEU A 139 3.49 7.81 11.81
N VAL A 140 3.81 8.91 11.14
CA VAL A 140 3.47 10.26 11.58
C VAL A 140 2.33 10.81 10.74
N SER A 141 1.36 11.46 11.38
CA SER A 141 0.28 12.16 10.67
C SER A 141 0.84 13.38 9.94
N LEU A 142 0.47 13.54 8.67
CA LEU A 142 0.79 14.72 7.86
C LEU A 142 -0.27 15.82 8.01
N GLY A 143 -1.31 15.59 8.84
CA GLY A 143 -2.47 16.47 8.94
C GLY A 143 -3.36 16.43 7.70
N SER A 144 -4.44 17.21 7.75
CA SER A 144 -5.37 17.37 6.62
C SER A 144 -4.83 18.45 5.69
N HIS A 145 -4.23 18.07 4.56
CA HIS A 145 -3.86 19.03 3.52
C HIS A 145 -5.08 19.31 2.62
N GLY A 146 -5.66 20.52 2.74
CA GLY A 146 -6.76 20.99 1.89
C GLY A 146 -8.15 20.44 2.26
N SER A 147 -9.04 20.32 1.29
CA SER A 147 -10.42 19.82 1.45
C SER A 147 -10.54 18.29 1.61
N SER A 148 -9.40 17.58 1.71
CA SER A 148 -9.35 16.12 1.87
C SER A 148 -9.77 15.72 3.28
N SER A 149 -10.79 14.88 3.39
CA SER A 149 -11.26 14.33 4.67
C SER A 149 -10.50 13.07 5.10
N VAL A 150 -9.64 12.53 4.22
CA VAL A 150 -8.93 11.27 4.44
C VAL A 150 -7.63 11.51 5.22
N PRO A 151 -7.36 10.80 6.32
CA PRO A 151 -6.13 10.98 7.08
C PRO A 151 -4.91 10.56 6.25
N ARG A 152 -3.84 11.36 6.32
CA ARG A 152 -2.59 11.14 5.58
C ARG A 152 -1.43 10.91 6.54
N PHE A 153 -0.57 9.96 6.21
CA PHE A 153 0.55 9.54 7.04
C PHE A 153 1.85 9.49 6.24
N SER A 154 2.99 9.51 6.94
CA SER A 154 4.32 9.22 6.39
C SER A 154 5.11 8.39 7.39
N LEU A 155 6.19 7.72 6.96
CA LEU A 155 7.11 7.07 7.89
C LEU A 155 7.80 8.09 8.81
N GLU A 156 7.93 7.76 10.09
CA GLU A 156 8.59 8.61 11.10
C GLU A 156 10.06 8.90 10.77
N GLN A 157 10.81 7.88 10.34
CA GLN A 157 12.22 8.03 9.92
C GLN A 157 12.38 8.85 8.63
N ALA A 158 11.32 8.98 7.82
CA ALA A 158 11.35 9.82 6.64
C ALA A 158 11.17 11.32 7.00
N ALA A 159 10.45 11.64 8.08
CA ALA A 159 10.21 13.01 8.52
C ALA A 159 11.46 13.69 9.11
N THR A 160 12.41 12.92 9.64
CA THR A 160 13.68 13.44 10.19
C THR A 160 14.77 13.69 9.13
N ALA A 161 14.64 13.10 7.94
CA ALA A 161 15.49 13.40 6.79
C ALA A 161 14.98 14.64 6.04
N LYS A 162 15.30 15.83 6.58
CA LYS A 162 15.21 17.18 6.00
C LYS A 162 14.14 17.39 4.91
N GLN A 163 12.96 17.85 5.29
CA GLN A 163 12.10 18.62 4.38
C GLN A 163 12.66 20.05 4.23
N PRO A 164 12.86 20.58 3.00
CA PRO A 164 12.69 21.99 2.74
C PRO A 164 11.18 22.23 2.57
N LEU A 165 10.43 22.27 3.68
CA LEU A 165 9.08 22.84 3.67
C LEU A 165 9.24 24.35 3.48
N ARG A 166 9.11 24.82 2.24
CA ARG A 166 8.83 26.23 1.97
C ARG A 166 7.52 26.57 2.68
N ARG A 167 7.63 27.40 3.71
CA ARG A 167 6.50 28.11 4.32
C ARG A 167 5.88 29.01 3.25
N ALA A 168 4.57 28.89 3.07
CA ALA A 168 3.72 29.99 2.62
C ALA A 168 3.09 30.62 3.88
#